data_AF-A0A2P6RVP0-F1
#
_entry.id   AF-A0A2P6RVP0-F1
#
_cell.length_a   1.000
_cell.length_b   1.000
_cell.length_c   1.000
_cell.angle_alpha   90.00
_cell.angle_beta   90.00
_cell.angle_gamma   90.00
#
_symmetry.space_group_name_H-M   'P 1'
#
loop_
_entity.id
_entity.type
_entity.pdbx_description
1 polymer ?
#
loop_
_entity_poly.entity_id
_entity_poly.type
_entity_poly.pdbx_seq_one_letter_code
_entity_poly.pdbx_strand_id
1 'polypeptide(L)'
;MAMASKVKDVSPHEFVKAYAAHLKQSGKIELPEWTDIVKTATFKELAPYDPDWYYIRATSMARKIYSRGGLGVGAFRRIYGGSKRNGSRPPHYG
;
A
#
# COMPACT_ATOMS: atom_id res chain seq x y z
N MET A 1 -10.27 -1.35 30.21
CA MET A 1 -10.08 -1.26 28.75
C MET A 1 -9.16 -2.39 28.33
N ALA A 2 -9.55 -3.23 27.37
CA ALA A 2 -8.65 -4.24 26.85
C ALA A 2 -7.49 -3.53 26.13
N MET A 3 -6.26 -3.72 26.60
CA MET A 3 -5.08 -3.22 25.91
C MET A 3 -4.93 -3.98 24.59
N ALA A 4 -5.15 -3.29 23.47
CA ALA A 4 -4.87 -3.84 22.14
C ALA A 4 -3.38 -4.22 22.08
N SER A 5 -3.08 -5.52 22.05
CA SER A 5 -1.72 -6.04 22.18
C SER A 5 -1.14 -6.51 20.85
N LYS A 6 -2.00 -6.80 19.86
CA LYS A 6 -1.61 -7.29 18.54
C LYS A 6 -2.08 -6.34 17.43
N VAL A 7 -1.39 -6.40 16.29
CA VAL A 7 -1.72 -5.63 15.06
C VAL A 7 -3.14 -5.88 14.56
N LYS A 8 -3.75 -7.01 14.93
CA LYS A 8 -5.12 -7.37 14.55
C LYS A 8 -6.18 -6.66 15.39
N ASP A 9 -5.81 -6.17 16.58
CA ASP A 9 -6.73 -5.54 17.54
C ASP A 9 -6.88 -4.03 17.30
N VAL A 10 -6.00 -3.44 16.48
CA VAL A 10 -5.98 -2.02 16.14
C VAL A 10 -6.65 -1.79 14.78
N SER A 11 -7.29 -0.64 14.63
CA SER A 11 -7.89 -0.27 13.35
C SER A 11 -6.81 -0.29 12.24
N PRO A 12 -7.11 -0.89 11.06
CA PRO A 12 -6.12 -0.98 9.98
C PRO A 12 -5.61 0.38 9.53
N HIS A 13 -6.48 1.39 9.54
CA HIS A 13 -6.17 2.72 9.04
C HIS A 13 -5.23 3.49 9.98
N GLU A 14 -5.51 3.47 11.30
CA GLU A 14 -4.64 4.13 12.28
C GLU A 14 -3.28 3.45 12.36
N PHE A 15 -3.24 2.12 12.35
CA PHE A 15 -2.00 1.37 12.32
C PHE A 15 -1.14 1.74 11.10
N VAL A 16 -1.77 1.82 9.91
CA VAL A 16 -1.05 2.15 8.68
C VAL A 16 -0.43 3.54 8.73
N LYS A 17 -1.16 4.53 9.24
CA LYS A 17 -0.66 5.90 9.37
C LYS A 17 0.49 5.98 10.38
N ALA A 18 0.32 5.40 11.56
CA ALA A 18 1.32 5.43 12.63
C ALA A 18 2.62 4.71 12.22
N TYR A 19 2.51 3.53 11.61
CA TYR A 19 3.69 2.78 11.20
C TYR A 19 4.38 3.39 9.96
N ALA A 20 3.64 4.00 9.04
CA ALA A 20 4.25 4.75 7.94
C ALA A 20 5.09 5.94 8.44
N ALA A 21 4.58 6.70 9.42
CA ALA A 21 5.34 7.78 10.06
C ALA A 21 6.60 7.25 10.76
N HIS A 22 6.48 6.12 11.48
CA HIS A 22 7.62 5.48 12.11
C HIS A 22 8.68 5.01 11.10
N LEU A 23 8.26 4.43 9.97
CA LEU A 23 9.19 4.01 8.91
C LEU A 23 9.94 5.20 8.30
N LYS A 24 9.23 6.30 8.05
CA LYS A 24 9.84 7.55 7.56
C LYS A 24 10.87 8.10 8.54
N GLN A 25 10.54 8.17 9.83
CA GLN A 25 11.46 8.64 10.87
C GLN A 25 12.66 7.71 11.07
N SER A 26 12.48 6.40 10.85
CA SER A 26 13.55 5.42 11.03
C SER A 26 14.68 5.55 10.01
N GLY A 27 14.41 6.12 8.83
CA GLY A 27 15.39 6.26 7.74
C GLY A 27 15.91 4.93 7.17
N LYS A 28 15.33 3.79 7.54
CA LYS A 28 15.83 2.44 7.17
C LYS A 28 15.38 1.98 5.78
N ILE A 29 14.39 2.64 5.19
CA ILE A 29 13.88 2.31 3.86
C ILE A 29 14.54 3.25 2.87
N GLU A 30 15.36 2.69 2.00
CA GLU A 30 15.86 3.38 0.81
C GLU A 30 14.71 3.49 -0.20
N LEU A 31 14.35 4.73 -0.51
CA LEU A 31 13.33 5.02 -1.52
C LEU A 31 13.95 4.79 -2.91
N PRO A 32 13.27 4.04 -3.80
CA PRO A 32 13.68 3.98 -5.19
C PRO A 32 13.70 5.36 -5.83
N GLU A 33 14.66 5.62 -6.71
CA GLU A 33 14.81 6.90 -7.41
C GLU A 33 13.52 7.32 -8.14
N TRP A 34 12.78 6.36 -8.67
CA TRP A 34 11.57 6.60 -9.46
C TRP A 34 10.30 6.92 -8.63
N THR A 35 10.39 6.99 -7.30
CA THR A 35 9.19 7.04 -6.42
C THR A 35 8.33 8.29 -6.63
N ASP A 36 8.93 9.38 -7.08
CA ASP A 36 8.29 10.68 -7.34
C ASP A 36 7.67 10.80 -8.74
N ILE A 37 8.19 10.06 -9.72
CA ILE A 37 7.75 10.12 -11.12
C ILE A 37 6.68 9.09 -11.49
N VAL A 38 6.50 8.02 -10.70
CA VAL A 38 5.61 6.92 -11.08
C VAL A 38 4.18 7.08 -10.58
N LYS A 39 3.26 6.51 -11.36
CA LYS A 39 1.94 6.13 -10.86
C LYS A 39 1.98 4.77 -10.20
N THR A 40 1.07 4.54 -9.25
CA THR A 40 1.11 3.31 -8.44
C THR A 40 0.70 2.02 -9.16
N ALA A 41 0.00 2.14 -10.30
CA ALA A 41 -0.51 1.03 -11.09
C ALA A 41 -0.79 1.48 -12.53
N THR A 42 -0.77 0.54 -13.48
CA THR A 42 -0.93 0.82 -14.91
C THR A 42 -2.28 1.44 -15.28
N PHE A 43 -3.34 1.09 -14.54
CA PHE A 43 -4.71 1.55 -14.78
C PHE A 43 -5.01 2.93 -14.19
N LYS A 44 -4.12 3.52 -13.39
CA LYS A 44 -4.32 4.87 -12.85
C LYS A 44 -3.95 5.93 -13.89
N GLU A 45 -4.68 7.02 -13.89
CA GLU A 45 -4.43 8.19 -14.74
C GLU A 45 -3.48 9.19 -14.06
N LEU A 46 -3.60 9.35 -12.73
CA LEU A 46 -2.81 10.29 -11.94
C LEU A 46 -1.83 9.60 -10.98
N ALA A 47 -0.77 10.32 -10.62
CA ALA A 47 0.18 9.96 -9.57
C ALA A 47 -0.45 10.10 -8.17
N PRO A 48 0.13 9.46 -7.14
CA PRO A 48 -0.24 9.71 -5.74
C PRO A 48 -0.15 11.18 -5.37
N TYR A 49 -1.15 11.68 -4.63
CA TYR A 49 -1.10 13.01 -4.03
C TYR A 49 -0.20 13.08 -2.81
N ASP A 50 -0.11 11.98 -2.06
CA ASP A 50 0.70 11.91 -0.86
C ASP A 50 2.17 11.63 -1.22
N PRO A 51 3.13 12.50 -0.88
CA PRO A 51 4.54 12.26 -1.14
C PRO A 51 5.07 11.03 -0.37
N ASP A 52 4.45 10.68 0.76
CA ASP A 52 4.82 9.53 1.60
C ASP A 52 4.08 8.24 1.20
N TRP A 53 3.46 8.20 0.01
CA TRP A 53 2.67 7.06 -0.47
C TRP A 53 3.43 5.73 -0.43
N TYR A 54 4.75 5.75 -0.61
CA TYR A 54 5.59 4.57 -0.58
C TYR A 54 5.63 3.93 0.81
N TYR A 55 5.77 4.74 1.86
CA TYR A 55 5.72 4.28 3.26
C TYR A 55 4.34 3.72 3.62
N ILE A 56 3.28 4.37 3.13
CA ILE A 56 1.90 3.89 3.31
C ILE A 56 1.72 2.53 2.62
N ARG A 57 2.25 2.37 1.40
CA ARG A 57 2.20 1.11 0.65
C ARG A 57 2.99 0.01 1.35
N ALA A 58 4.23 0.28 1.76
CA ALA A 58 5.09 -0.66 2.47
C ALA A 58 4.41 -1.14 3.77
N THR A 59 3.85 -0.21 4.54
CA THR A 59 3.10 -0.51 5.76
C THR A 59 1.87 -1.38 5.49
N SER A 60 1.10 -1.03 4.47
CA SER A 60 -0.09 -1.76 4.03
C SER A 60 0.24 -3.19 3.60
N MET A 61 1.41 -3.40 2.98
CA MET A 61 1.92 -4.73 2.63
C MET A 61 2.37 -5.49 3.87
N ALA A 62 3.20 -4.89 4.72
CA ALA A 62 3.71 -5.51 5.95
C ALA A 62 2.58 -6.02 6.85
N ARG A 63 1.53 -5.21 7.05
CA ARG A 63 0.34 -5.63 7.82
C ARG A 63 -0.36 -6.84 7.21
N LYS A 64 -0.47 -6.90 5.87
CA LYS A 64 -1.12 -8.02 5.18
C LYS A 64 -0.29 -9.29 5.26
N ILE A 65 1.03 -9.20 5.09
CA ILE A 65 1.96 -10.33 5.27
C ILE A 65 1.83 -10.88 6.70
N TYR A 66 1.83 -10.00 7.69
CA TYR A 66 1.65 -10.39 9.09
C TYR A 66 0.28 -11.06 9.35
N SER A 67 -0.78 -10.55 8.73
CA SER A 67 -2.15 -11.04 8.98
C SER A 67 -2.49 -12.32 8.21
N ARG A 68 -2.00 -12.42 6.97
CA ARG A 68 -2.24 -13.52 6.02
C ARG A 68 -0.85 -13.94 5.50
N GLY A 69 -0.25 -14.93 6.16
CA GLY A 69 1.01 -15.52 5.71
C GLY A 69 0.90 -16.05 4.27
N GLY A 70 2.03 -16.22 3.59
CA GLY A 70 2.09 -16.80 2.24
C GLY A 70 1.70 -15.86 1.09
N LEU A 71 1.60 -14.55 1.31
CA LEU A 71 1.34 -13.58 0.24
C LEU A 71 2.60 -13.30 -0.59
N GLY A 72 2.56 -13.68 -1.87
CA GLY A 72 3.58 -13.33 -2.86
C GLY A 72 3.22 -12.11 -3.70
N VAL A 73 4.11 -11.75 -4.63
CA VAL A 73 3.96 -10.59 -5.53
C VAL A 73 2.67 -10.65 -6.35
N GLY A 74 2.29 -11.83 -6.87
CA GLY A 74 1.05 -12.01 -7.62
C GLY A 74 -0.22 -11.73 -6.80
N ALA A 75 -0.21 -12.07 -5.51
CA ALA A 75 -1.31 -11.74 -4.61
C ALA A 75 -1.40 -10.23 -4.38
N PHE A 76 -0.27 -9.55 -4.17
CA PHE A 76 -0.25 -8.10 -4.03
C PHE A 76 -0.66 -7.36 -5.30
N ARG A 77 -0.31 -7.88 -6.48
CA ARG A 77 -0.80 -7.36 -7.75
C ARG A 77 -2.33 -7.37 -7.82
N ARG A 78 -2.99 -8.42 -7.31
CA ARG A 78 -4.45 -8.51 -7.24
C ARG A 78 -5.08 -7.77 -6.04
N ILE A 79 -4.34 -7.53 -4.97
CA ILE A 79 -4.84 -6.73 -3.84
C ILE A 79 -4.86 -5.24 -4.19
N TYR A 80 -3.84 -4.77 -4.93
CA TYR A 80 -3.70 -3.36 -5.34
C TYR A 80 -4.14 -3.11 -6.79
N GLY A 81 -4.59 -4.14 -7.50
CA GLY A 81 -5.18 -4.03 -8.82
C GLY A 81 -6.57 -3.39 -8.76
N GLY A 82 -7.12 -3.06 -9.92
CA GLY A 82 -8.36 -2.30 -9.99
C GLY A 82 -9.00 -2.29 -11.36
N SER A 83 -10.17 -1.66 -11.45
CA SER A 83 -10.87 -1.51 -12.72
C SER A 83 -10.12 -0.55 -13.63
N LYS A 84 -9.71 -1.01 -14.81
CA LYS A 84 -9.07 -0.20 -15.84
C LYS A 84 -10.12 0.33 -16.81
N ARG A 85 -10.22 1.66 -16.90
CA ARG A 85 -11.02 2.34 -17.91
C ARG A 85 -10.34 2.23 -19.28
N ASN A 86 -11.02 1.63 -20.25
CA ASN A 86 -10.49 1.42 -21.61
C ASN A 86 -11.12 2.40 -22.63
N GLY A 87 -11.45 3.61 -22.19
CA GLY A 87 -12.13 4.61 -23.01
C GLY A 87 -13.57 4.18 -23.35
N SER A 88 -13.82 3.87 -24.62
CA SER A 88 -15.12 3.42 -25.14
C SER A 88 -15.39 1.93 -24.92
N ARG A 89 -14.35 1.13 -24.65
CA ARG A 89 -14.49 -0.31 -24.40
C ARG A 89 -14.85 -0.58 -22.92
N PRO A 90 -15.55 -1.69 -22.62
CA PRO A 90 -15.88 -2.05 -21.24
C PRO A 90 -14.65 -2.10 -20.33
N PRO A 91 -14.83 -1.78 -19.04
CA PRO A 91 -13.76 -1.88 -18.06
C PRO A 91 -13.39 -3.33 -17.78
N HIS A 92 -12.10 -3.59 -17.60
CA HIS A 92 -11.58 -4.89 -17.18
C HIS A 92 -10.66 -4.72 -15.97
N TYR A 93 -10.53 -5.77 -15.16
CA TYR A 93 -9.62 -5.78 -14.03
C TYR A 93 -8.16 -5.81 -14.51
N GLY A 94 -7.35 -4.83 -14.08
CA GLY A 94 -5.95 -4.64 -14.45
C GLY A 94 -4.97 -4.82 -13.30
#